data_AF-A0A5M3WC94-F1
#
_entry.id   AF-A0A5M3WC94-F1
#
_cell.length_a   1.000
_cell.length_b   1.000
_cell.length_c   1.000
_cell.angle_alpha   90.00
_cell.angle_beta   90.00
_cell.angle_gamma   90.00
#
_symmetry.space_group_name_H-M   'P 1'
#
loop_
_entity.id
_entity.type
_entity.pdbx_description
1 polymer ?
#
loop_
_entity_poly.entity_id
_entity_poly.type
_entity_poly.pdbx_seq_one_letter_code
_entity_poly.pdbx_strand_id
1 'polypeptide(L)'
;MEDHRIATGFVGTPLICDALASVGAYDTAYRLLTQRDCPGWLYPVTMGATTIWERWDSLLPDGTVNPGEMTSFNHYALGAVADFLHRVVAGLTPTAPGYRRLRIAPRPGGDLTHATAELHTPYGPTSVTWTRTETTLTVTTTIPPAQSPK
;
A
#
# COMPACT_ATOMS: atom_id res chain seq x y z
N MET A 1 -12.72 -15.01 4.74
CA MET A 1 -11.37 -14.99 4.14
C MET A 1 -10.59 -16.09 4.81
N GLU A 2 -10.29 -17.17 4.10
CA GLU A 2 -9.36 -18.19 4.57
C GLU A 2 -7.96 -17.55 4.60
N ASP A 3 -7.29 -17.61 5.75
CA ASP A 3 -5.93 -17.11 5.98
C ASP A 3 -5.60 -15.68 5.50
N HIS A 4 -6.58 -14.78 5.38
CA HIS A 4 -6.37 -13.41 4.87
C HIS A 4 -5.81 -13.37 3.45
N ARG A 5 -6.31 -14.24 2.57
CA ARG A 5 -6.05 -14.18 1.12
C ARG A 5 -7.02 -13.21 0.43
N ILE A 6 -6.50 -12.45 -0.52
CA ILE A 6 -7.29 -11.42 -1.23
C ILE A 6 -8.24 -12.08 -2.24
N ALA A 7 -9.50 -11.66 -2.24
CA ALA A 7 -10.51 -12.21 -3.15
C ALA A 7 -11.09 -11.16 -4.11
N THR A 8 -10.58 -9.93 -4.08
CA THR A 8 -11.08 -8.83 -4.91
C THR A 8 -10.40 -8.80 -6.27
N GLY A 9 -11.17 -8.46 -7.31
CA GLY A 9 -10.67 -8.08 -8.63
C GLY A 9 -10.41 -6.58 -8.75
N PHE A 10 -10.27 -6.07 -9.98
CA PHE A 10 -9.81 -4.70 -10.28
C PHE A 10 -10.59 -3.58 -9.59
N VAL A 11 -11.90 -3.76 -9.37
CA VAL A 11 -12.74 -2.74 -8.74
C VAL A 11 -12.62 -2.75 -7.21
N GLY A 12 -12.46 -3.94 -6.61
CA GLY A 12 -12.42 -4.08 -5.15
C GLY A 12 -11.04 -3.84 -4.55
N THR A 13 -9.96 -4.21 -5.27
CA THR A 13 -8.58 -4.12 -4.78
C THR A 13 -8.14 -2.70 -4.39
N PRO A 14 -8.53 -1.64 -5.12
CA PRO A 14 -8.24 -0.27 -4.69
C PRO A 14 -8.92 0.15 -3.38
N LEU A 15 -9.97 -0.57 -2.94
CA LEU A 15 -10.85 -0.15 -1.85
C LEU A 15 -10.76 -1.04 -0.61
N ILE A 16 -10.34 -2.30 -0.74
CA ILE A 16 -10.47 -3.30 0.32
C ILE A 16 -9.75 -2.91 1.62
N CYS A 17 -8.53 -2.37 1.53
CA CYS A 17 -7.77 -1.94 2.71
C CYS A 17 -8.41 -0.71 3.38
N ASP A 18 -8.91 0.25 2.60
CA ASP A 18 -9.63 1.40 3.16
C ASP A 18 -10.95 0.98 3.80
N ALA A 19 -11.69 0.05 3.19
CA ALA A 19 -12.93 -0.49 3.74
C ALA A 19 -12.69 -1.15 5.10
N LEU A 20 -11.65 -1.99 5.22
CA LEU A 20 -11.24 -2.60 6.49
C LEU A 20 -10.81 -1.56 7.52
N ALA A 21 -9.99 -0.59 7.12
CA ALA A 21 -9.55 0.49 7.99
C ALA A 21 -10.73 1.33 8.51
N SER A 22 -11.75 1.58 7.69
CA SER A 22 -12.92 2.39 8.04
C SER A 22 -13.75 1.81 9.18
N VAL A 23 -13.70 0.48 9.37
CA VAL A 23 -14.36 -0.24 10.46
C VAL A 23 -13.39 -0.63 11.59
N GLY A 24 -12.17 -0.09 11.58
CA GLY A 24 -11.14 -0.36 12.58
C GLY A 24 -10.41 -1.70 12.41
N ALA A 25 -10.67 -2.46 11.34
CA ALA A 25 -10.06 -3.76 11.08
C ALA A 25 -8.64 -3.65 10.47
N TYR A 26 -7.80 -2.79 11.06
CA TYR A 26 -6.43 -2.54 10.58
C TYR A 26 -5.59 -3.82 10.56
N ASP A 27 -5.67 -4.66 11.60
CA ASP A 27 -4.90 -5.91 11.65
C ASP A 27 -5.19 -6.83 10.46
N THR A 28 -6.45 -6.87 10.01
CA THR A 28 -6.84 -7.63 8.81
C THR A 28 -6.26 -7.00 7.54
N ALA A 29 -6.27 -5.67 7.44
CA ALA A 29 -5.66 -4.97 6.31
C ALA A 29 -4.13 -5.23 6.23
N TYR A 30 -3.41 -5.16 7.36
CA TYR A 30 -1.97 -5.49 7.37
C TYR A 30 -1.71 -6.96 7.04
N ARG A 31 -2.52 -7.89 7.56
CA ARG A 31 -2.37 -9.32 7.21
C ARG A 31 -2.59 -9.59 5.73
N LEU A 32 -3.55 -8.91 5.09
CA LEU A 32 -3.72 -8.97 3.63
C LEU A 32 -2.48 -8.42 2.90
N LEU A 33 -1.95 -7.27 3.32
CA LEU A 33 -0.75 -6.66 2.73
C LEU A 33 0.47 -7.58 2.80
N THR A 34 0.61 -8.34 3.89
CA THR A 34 1.77 -9.20 4.13
C THR A 34 1.54 -10.67 3.78
N GLN A 35 0.39 -11.04 3.19
CA GLN A 35 0.09 -12.40 2.75
C GLN A 35 1.01 -12.79 1.58
N ARG A 36 1.71 -13.92 1.74
CA ARG A 36 2.73 -14.44 0.80
C ARG A 36 2.21 -15.57 -0.08
N ASP A 37 1.11 -16.20 0.28
CA ASP A 37 0.48 -17.23 -0.54
C ASP A 37 -0.41 -16.63 -1.63
N CYS A 38 -0.64 -17.40 -2.70
CA CYS A 38 -1.62 -17.05 -3.71
C CYS A 38 -3.06 -17.25 -3.19
N PRO A 39 -3.98 -16.30 -3.40
CA PRO A 39 -3.77 -14.93 -3.92
C PRO A 39 -3.31 -13.93 -2.83
N GLY A 40 -2.38 -13.04 -3.20
CA GLY A 40 -1.86 -11.97 -2.33
C GLY A 40 -0.87 -11.03 -3.06
N TRP A 41 -0.59 -9.85 -2.50
CA TRP A 41 0.36 -8.90 -3.11
C TRP A 41 1.82 -9.35 -3.01
N LEU A 42 2.22 -10.04 -1.94
CA LEU A 42 3.59 -10.53 -1.81
C LEU A 42 3.79 -11.88 -2.51
N TYR A 43 2.74 -12.58 -2.90
CA TYR A 43 2.88 -13.83 -3.66
C TYR A 43 3.70 -13.63 -4.95
N PRO A 44 3.34 -12.71 -5.87
CA PRO A 44 4.18 -12.40 -7.03
C PRO A 44 5.63 -12.09 -6.66
N VAL A 45 5.86 -11.33 -5.59
CA VAL A 45 7.21 -10.97 -5.12
C VAL A 45 7.99 -12.23 -4.70
N THR A 46 7.36 -13.16 -3.97
CA THR A 46 7.99 -14.44 -3.61
C THR A 46 8.29 -15.33 -4.82
N MET A 47 7.57 -15.12 -5.92
CA MET A 47 7.80 -15.80 -7.20
C MET A 47 8.76 -15.04 -8.15
N GLY A 48 9.41 -13.96 -7.67
CA GLY A 48 10.41 -13.21 -8.43
C GLY A 48 9.85 -12.07 -9.31
N ALA A 49 8.60 -11.65 -9.10
CA ALA A 49 8.04 -10.51 -9.81
C ALA A 49 8.79 -9.21 -9.52
N THR A 50 9.02 -8.41 -10.56
CA THR A 50 9.54 -7.03 -10.48
C THR A 50 8.50 -5.98 -10.88
N THR A 51 7.32 -6.43 -11.30
CA THR A 51 6.15 -5.64 -11.72
C THR A 51 4.88 -6.24 -11.14
N ILE A 52 3.79 -5.47 -11.11
CA ILE A 52 2.47 -5.98 -10.72
C ILE A 52 1.91 -6.82 -11.87
N TRP A 53 1.36 -7.99 -11.56
CA TRP A 53 0.75 -8.88 -12.53
C TRP A 53 -0.73 -8.54 -12.76
N GLU A 54 -1.24 -8.92 -13.93
CA GLU A 54 -2.66 -8.76 -14.26
C GLU A 54 -3.56 -9.62 -13.37
N ARG A 55 -3.11 -10.83 -13.06
CA ARG A 55 -3.82 -11.78 -12.19
C ARG A 55 -3.03 -11.99 -10.90
N TRP A 56 -3.75 -12.31 -9.83
CA TRP A 56 -3.11 -12.76 -8.59
C TRP A 56 -2.26 -14.01 -8.82
N ASP A 57 -2.66 -14.83 -9.78
CA ASP A 57 -2.11 -16.13 -10.14
C ASP A 57 -1.60 -16.15 -11.60
N SER A 58 -1.05 -15.03 -12.12
CA SER A 58 -0.45 -15.01 -13.48
C SER A 58 0.63 -16.08 -13.63
N LEU A 59 1.39 -16.33 -12.56
CA LEU A 59 2.14 -17.57 -12.36
C LEU A 59 1.43 -18.38 -11.28
N LEU A 60 1.26 -19.68 -11.49
CA LEU A 60 0.67 -20.61 -10.54
C LEU A 60 1.71 -21.07 -9.50
N PRO A 61 1.29 -21.62 -8.34
CA PRO A 61 2.22 -22.10 -7.32
C PRO A 61 3.20 -23.18 -7.79
N ASP A 62 2.87 -23.91 -8.85
CA ASP A 62 3.74 -24.92 -9.48
C ASP A 62 4.75 -24.33 -10.47
N GLY A 63 4.74 -23.01 -10.67
CA GLY A 63 5.62 -22.29 -11.58
C GLY A 63 5.15 -22.26 -13.04
N THR A 64 3.98 -22.81 -13.35
CA THR A 64 3.40 -22.71 -14.69
C THR A 64 2.65 -21.39 -14.87
N VAL A 65 2.62 -20.88 -16.11
CA VAL A 65 1.86 -19.67 -16.43
C VAL A 65 0.37 -20.00 -16.42
N ASN A 66 -0.45 -19.08 -15.91
CA ASN A 66 -1.90 -19.22 -15.94
C ASN A 66 -2.38 -19.56 -17.37
N PRO A 67 -3.17 -20.62 -17.55
CA PRO A 67 -3.57 -21.08 -18.89
C PRO A 67 -4.61 -20.16 -19.56
N GLY A 68 -5.13 -19.15 -18.84
CA GLY A 68 -6.04 -18.17 -19.42
C GLY A 68 -5.39 -17.37 -20.55
N GLU A 69 -6.15 -17.12 -21.62
CA GLU A 69 -5.69 -16.41 -22.83
C GLU A 69 -5.27 -14.96 -22.57
N MET A 70 -5.67 -14.39 -21.44
CA MET A 70 -5.33 -13.03 -21.01
C MET A 70 -4.51 -13.11 -19.72
N THR A 71 -3.18 -13.10 -19.88
CA THR A 71 -2.19 -13.16 -18.80
C THR A 71 -1.01 -12.24 -19.09
N SER A 72 -0.98 -11.09 -18.42
CA SER A 72 0.15 -10.16 -18.40
C SER A 72 0.89 -10.20 -17.06
N PHE A 73 2.22 -10.06 -17.11
CA PHE A 73 3.10 -9.90 -15.95
C PHE A 73 3.40 -8.43 -15.63
N ASN A 74 2.77 -7.48 -16.32
CA ASN A 74 3.00 -6.05 -16.12
C ASN A 74 1.71 -5.25 -16.33
N HIS A 75 0.88 -5.18 -15.28
CA HIS A 75 -0.41 -4.52 -15.28
C HIS A 75 -0.63 -3.80 -13.93
N TYR A 76 -0.74 -2.48 -13.92
CA TYR A 76 -0.70 -1.69 -12.68
C TYR A 76 -1.94 -1.82 -11.78
N ALA A 77 -3.07 -2.34 -12.29
CA ALA A 77 -4.37 -2.29 -11.60
C ALA A 77 -4.34 -2.80 -10.15
N LEU A 78 -3.69 -3.95 -9.89
CA LEU A 78 -3.60 -4.51 -8.53
C LEU A 78 -2.58 -3.76 -7.64
N GLY A 79 -1.75 -2.90 -8.25
CA GLY A 79 -0.80 -2.01 -7.60
C GLY A 79 -1.45 -0.78 -6.96
N ALA A 80 -2.77 -0.58 -7.12
CA ALA A 80 -3.53 0.48 -6.48
C ALA A 80 -3.36 0.50 -4.94
N VAL A 81 -2.98 -0.63 -4.33
CA VAL A 81 -2.64 -0.73 -2.91
C VAL A 81 -1.55 0.25 -2.47
N ALA A 82 -0.68 0.68 -3.39
CA ALA A 82 0.36 1.66 -3.11
C ALA A 82 -0.21 2.96 -2.51
N ASP A 83 -1.40 3.39 -2.92
CA ASP A 83 -2.06 4.56 -2.34
C ASP A 83 -2.35 4.39 -0.84
N PHE A 84 -2.82 3.21 -0.42
CA PHE A 84 -3.00 2.88 1.01
C PHE A 84 -1.67 2.89 1.77
N LEU A 85 -0.58 2.40 1.17
CA LEU A 85 0.75 2.45 1.77
C LEU A 85 1.20 3.90 2.02
N HIS A 86 0.97 4.82 1.08
CA HIS A 86 1.33 6.23 1.27
C HIS A 86 0.40 6.94 2.28
N ARG A 87 -0.91 6.80 2.12
CA ARG A 87 -1.91 7.54 2.92
C ARG A 87 -2.03 7.06 4.35
N VAL A 88 -2.00 5.74 4.56
CA VAL A 88 -2.34 5.11 5.84
C VAL A 88 -1.08 4.60 6.54
N VAL A 89 -0.29 3.75 5.87
CA VAL A 89 0.92 3.17 6.49
C VAL A 89 1.94 4.27 6.78
N ALA A 90 2.34 5.05 5.77
CA ALA A 90 3.22 6.20 5.96
C ALA A 90 2.47 7.37 6.62
N GLY A 91 1.21 7.61 6.24
CA GLY A 91 0.37 8.61 6.89
C GLY A 91 0.27 9.95 6.15
N LEU A 92 0.63 10.04 4.87
CA LEU A 92 0.60 11.27 4.07
C LEU A 92 -0.71 11.36 3.26
N THR A 93 -1.68 12.14 3.74
CA THR A 93 -2.98 12.28 3.07
C THR A 93 -3.30 13.73 2.71
N PRO A 94 -3.65 14.06 1.45
CA PRO A 94 -4.13 15.40 1.11
C PRO A 94 -5.49 15.67 1.77
N THR A 95 -5.66 16.85 2.38
CA THR A 95 -6.94 17.33 2.95
C THR A 95 -7.49 18.54 2.22
N ALA A 96 -6.83 18.95 1.13
CA ALA A 96 -7.30 19.90 0.15
C ALA A 96 -6.72 19.53 -1.24
N PRO A 97 -7.40 19.89 -2.34
CA PRO A 97 -6.88 19.66 -3.69
C PRO A 97 -5.45 20.19 -3.88
N GLY A 98 -4.64 19.44 -4.63
CA GLY A 98 -3.26 19.80 -4.93
C GLY A 98 -2.31 19.77 -3.74
N TYR A 99 -2.65 19.09 -2.63
CA TYR A 99 -1.84 19.01 -1.42
C TYR A 99 -1.61 20.36 -0.71
N ARG A 100 -2.46 21.36 -0.95
CA ARG A 100 -2.40 22.67 -0.25
C ARG A 100 -2.48 22.52 1.27
N ARG A 101 -3.22 21.51 1.72
CA ARG A 101 -3.21 21.03 3.09
C ARG A 101 -3.04 19.52 3.06
N LEU A 102 -2.26 19.02 4.00
CA LEU A 102 -2.03 17.60 4.17
C LEU A 102 -2.15 17.23 5.64
N ARG A 103 -2.55 15.99 5.90
CA ARG A 103 -2.55 15.37 7.22
C ARG A 103 -1.39 14.40 7.28
N ILE A 104 -0.63 14.49 8.37
CA ILE A 104 0.39 13.50 8.74
C ILE A 104 -0.17 12.69 9.90
N ALA A 105 -0.53 11.45 9.63
CA ALA A 105 -1.11 10.56 10.62
C ALA A 105 -0.69 9.13 10.32
N PRO A 106 0.58 8.76 10.56
CA PRO A 106 1.03 7.39 10.38
C PRO A 106 0.17 6.43 11.18
N ARG A 107 -0.06 5.26 10.59
CA ARG A 107 -0.68 4.11 11.24
C ARG A 107 0.31 2.95 11.14
N PRO A 108 1.14 2.74 12.16
CA PRO A 108 1.89 1.50 12.25
C PRO A 108 0.93 0.33 12.47
N GLY A 109 1.22 -0.83 11.87
CA GLY A 109 0.38 -2.03 12.03
C GLY A 109 1.08 -3.27 11.48
N GLY A 110 0.51 -4.44 11.75
CA GLY A 110 1.19 -5.72 11.54
C GLY A 110 2.54 -5.74 12.25
N ASP A 111 3.57 -6.28 11.60
CA ASP A 111 4.94 -6.35 12.13
C ASP A 111 5.83 -5.18 11.72
N LEU A 112 5.29 -4.16 11.04
CA LEU A 112 6.08 -3.03 10.55
C LEU A 112 6.58 -2.17 11.71
N THR A 113 7.90 -2.14 11.91
CA THR A 113 8.53 -1.32 12.96
C THR A 113 8.92 0.08 12.50
N HIS A 114 8.93 0.33 11.20
CA HIS A 114 9.24 1.62 10.62
C HIS A 114 8.62 1.76 9.21
N ALA A 115 8.47 2.99 8.75
CA ALA A 115 8.26 3.30 7.34
C ALA A 115 8.76 4.73 7.03
N THR A 116 9.17 4.93 5.77
CA THR A 116 9.54 6.23 5.21
C THR A 116 8.81 6.43 3.90
N ALA A 117 8.24 7.61 3.69
CA ALA A 117 7.69 8.01 2.40
C ALA A 117 7.98 9.48 2.12
N GLU A 118 8.14 9.81 0.85
CA GLU A 118 8.30 11.17 0.35
C GLU A 118 7.37 11.39 -0.85
N LEU A 119 6.71 12.55 -0.87
CA LEU A 119 5.87 13.01 -1.95
C LEU A 119 6.39 14.35 -2.47
N HIS A 120 6.62 14.43 -3.77
CA HIS A 120 6.87 15.71 -4.45
C HIS A 120 5.52 16.38 -4.76
N THR A 121 5.12 17.30 -3.88
CA THR A 121 3.90 18.09 -4.08
C THR A 121 4.20 19.32 -4.95
N PRO A 122 3.17 20.03 -5.47
CA PRO A 122 3.36 21.34 -6.11
C PRO A 122 4.05 22.38 -5.21
N TYR A 123 4.07 22.15 -3.90
CA TYR A 123 4.68 23.00 -2.89
C TYR A 123 6.10 22.56 -2.51
N GLY A 124 6.62 21.47 -3.07
CA GLY A 124 7.94 20.91 -2.74
C GLY A 124 7.88 19.53 -2.07
N PRO A 125 9.05 18.96 -1.73
CA PRO A 125 9.15 17.65 -1.12
C PRO A 125 8.53 17.67 0.29
N THR A 126 7.63 16.73 0.54
CA THR A 126 7.06 16.45 1.85
C THR A 126 7.36 15.01 2.20
N SER A 127 7.95 14.77 3.37
CA SER A 127 8.26 13.41 3.82
C SER A 127 7.77 13.13 5.22
N VAL A 128 7.56 11.84 5.48
CA VAL A 128 7.30 11.29 6.80
C VAL A 128 8.20 10.07 6.98
N THR A 129 8.85 10.01 8.12
CA THR A 129 9.55 8.82 8.60
C THR A 129 8.99 8.53 9.98
N TRP A 130 8.63 7.28 10.24
CA TRP A 130 8.30 6.85 11.58
C TRP A 130 9.04 5.57 11.96
N THR A 131 9.35 5.44 13.24
CA THR A 131 9.86 4.24 13.88
C THR A 131 9.05 3.98 15.14
N ARG A 132 8.80 2.71 15.48
CA ARG A 132 8.06 2.34 16.69
C ARG A 132 8.86 1.36 17.55
N THR A 133 8.78 1.55 18.85
CA THR A 133 9.04 0.53 19.86
C THR A 133 7.70 0.01 20.39
N GLU A 134 7.71 -0.80 21.43
CA GLU A 134 6.49 -1.29 22.09
C GLU A 134 5.63 -0.16 22.67
N THR A 135 6.26 0.93 23.14
CA THR A 135 5.56 2.01 23.87
C THR A 135 5.60 3.37 23.16
N THR A 136 6.48 3.53 22.17
CA THR A 136 6.78 4.86 21.61
C THR A 136 6.73 4.82 20.10
N LEU A 137 6.00 5.76 19.50
CA LEU A 137 6.03 6.06 18.09
C LEU A 137 6.77 7.39 17.88
N THR A 138 7.94 7.35 17.25
CA THR A 138 8.69 8.53 16.87
C THR A 138 8.36 8.87 15.42
N VAL A 139 7.94 10.11 15.16
CA VAL A 139 7.59 10.60 13.83
C VAL A 139 8.42 11.83 13.49
N THR A 140 9.14 11.76 12.38
CA THR A 140 9.89 12.88 11.80
C THR A 140 9.24 13.26 10.48
N THR A 141 9.08 14.55 10.23
CA THR A 141 8.49 15.05 8.98
C THR A 141 9.27 16.23 8.42
N THR A 142 9.32 16.29 7.09
CA THR A 142 9.73 17.47 6.34
C THR A 142 8.48 18.05 5.68
N ILE A 143 8.22 19.33 5.94
CA ILE A 143 7.15 20.09 5.30
C ILE A 143 7.79 21.30 4.61
N PRO A 144 7.49 21.54 3.33
CA PRO A 144 8.06 22.70 2.66
C PRO A 144 7.54 23.99 3.30
N PRO A 145 8.32 25.10 3.25
CA PRO A 145 7.85 26.41 3.68
C PRO A 145 6.53 26.78 3.00
N ALA A 146 5.71 27.58 3.67
CA ALA A 146 4.50 28.12 3.05
C ALA A 146 4.86 28.95 1.81
N GLN A 147 4.52 28.45 0.62
CA GLN A 147 4.83 29.10 -0.65
C GLN A 147 3.70 28.89 -1.65
N SER A 148 3.65 29.72 -2.69
CA SER A 148 2.77 29.48 -3.84
C SER A 148 3.17 28.17 -4.55
N PRO A 149 2.22 27.44 -5.16
CA PRO A 149 2.54 26.25 -5.94
C PRO A 149 3.44 26.63 -7.13
N LYS A 150 4.37 25.75 -7.49
CA LYS A 150 5.25 25.88 -8.65
C LYS A 150 4.57 25.44 -9.94
#